data_AF-K0V3U5-F1
#
_entry.id   AF-K0V3U5-F1
#
_cell.length_a   1.000
_cell.length_b   1.000
_cell.length_c   1.000
_cell.angle_alpha   90.00
_cell.angle_beta   90.00
_cell.angle_gamma   90.00
#
_symmetry.space_group_name_H-M   'P 1'
#
loop_
_entity.id
_entity.type
_entity.pdbx_description
1 polymer ?
#
loop_
_entity_poly.entity_id
_entity_poly.type
_entity_poly.pdbx_seq_one_letter_code
_entity_poly.pdbx_strand_id
1 'polypeptide(L)'
;MSKQSDAKKARRRKRQAARDTRLVPHEMVDQLADIPEAVVADLAEFDDRITARGWTFDEEQSNDDYAVWFYEPSGAPVQDGLPVTSLWLDAAEDGEIVRVVFVGSVERYEFTHEELLDGALDVIEGYRHGAELPTFG
;
A
#
# COMPACT_ATOMS: atom_id res chain seq x y z
N MET A 1 -6.11 -7.10 32.11
CA MET A 1 -6.96 -6.80 30.93
C MET A 1 -6.07 -6.89 29.70
N SER A 2 -6.32 -7.86 28.81
CA SER A 2 -5.32 -8.41 27.86
C SER A 2 -5.41 -7.79 26.45
N LYS A 3 -4.27 -7.27 25.96
CA LYS A 3 -4.00 -6.72 24.60
C LYS A 3 -4.30 -7.70 23.44
N GLN A 4 -4.57 -8.96 23.73
CA GLN A 4 -4.88 -9.97 22.71
C GLN A 4 -6.28 -9.83 22.10
N SER A 5 -7.21 -9.12 22.75
CA SER A 5 -8.57 -8.94 22.21
C SER A 5 -8.63 -7.94 21.06
N ASP A 6 -7.78 -6.92 21.03
CA ASP A 6 -7.84 -5.86 20.03
C ASP A 6 -7.27 -6.32 18.68
N ALA A 7 -6.18 -7.11 18.70
CA ALA A 7 -5.61 -7.73 17.51
C ALA A 7 -6.59 -8.71 16.82
N LYS A 8 -7.46 -9.37 17.59
CA LYS A 8 -8.46 -10.31 17.06
C LYS A 8 -9.68 -9.60 16.49
N LYS A 9 -10.05 -8.44 17.06
CA LYS A 9 -11.09 -7.55 16.52
C LYS A 9 -10.64 -6.91 15.21
N ALA A 10 -9.40 -6.43 15.14
CA ALA A 10 -8.81 -5.88 13.90
C ALA A 10 -8.84 -6.91 12.76
N ARG A 11 -8.41 -8.15 13.02
CA ARG A 11 -8.45 -9.24 12.03
C ARG A 11 -9.87 -9.62 11.58
N ARG A 12 -10.87 -9.56 12.47
CA ARG A 12 -12.26 -9.86 12.12
C ARG A 12 -12.93 -8.71 11.36
N ARG A 13 -12.59 -7.46 11.66
CA ARG A 13 -13.06 -6.29 10.91
C ARG A 13 -12.45 -6.25 9.51
N LYS A 14 -11.15 -6.51 9.38
CA LYS A 14 -10.46 -6.59 8.08
C LYS A 14 -11.06 -7.66 7.16
N ARG A 15 -11.39 -8.85 7.69
CA ARG A 15 -12.09 -9.90 6.92
C ARG A 15 -13.54 -9.57 6.56
N GLN A 16 -14.17 -8.62 7.24
CA GLN A 16 -15.54 -8.24 6.98
C GLN A 16 -15.63 -7.01 6.05
N ALA A 17 -14.63 -6.13 6.08
CA ALA A 17 -14.44 -5.03 5.13
C ALA A 17 -13.97 -5.51 3.73
N ALA A 18 -13.18 -6.60 3.67
CA ALA A 18 -12.69 -7.21 2.43
C ALA A 18 -13.76 -7.72 1.44
N ARG A 19 -15.05 -7.58 1.76
CA ARG A 19 -16.14 -8.01 0.88
C ARG A 19 -16.84 -6.88 0.13
N ASP A 20 -16.68 -5.62 0.56
CA ASP A 20 -17.41 -4.47 0.00
C ASP A 20 -16.50 -3.39 -0.62
N THR A 21 -15.20 -3.35 -0.33
CA THR A 21 -14.32 -2.24 -0.74
C THR A 21 -13.42 -2.63 -1.93
N ARG A 22 -14.04 -2.83 -3.11
CA ARG A 22 -13.34 -3.39 -4.28
C ARG A 22 -12.85 -2.36 -5.31
N LEU A 23 -13.05 -1.09 -5.01
CA LEU A 23 -12.69 0.06 -5.83
C LEU A 23 -12.20 1.14 -4.87
N VAL A 24 -11.16 1.88 -5.21
CA VAL A 24 -10.94 3.19 -4.59
C VAL A 24 -12.22 3.98 -4.78
N PRO A 25 -12.90 4.41 -3.70
CA PRO A 25 -14.06 5.26 -3.87
C PRO A 25 -13.62 6.51 -4.61
N HIS A 26 -14.32 6.86 -5.69
CA HIS A 26 -14.11 8.12 -6.40
C HIS A 26 -14.16 9.34 -5.44
N GLU A 27 -14.83 9.18 -4.28
CA GLU A 27 -14.86 10.13 -3.17
C GLU A 27 -13.52 10.32 -2.45
N MET A 28 -12.58 9.36 -2.48
CA MET A 28 -11.22 9.56 -1.97
C MET A 28 -10.31 10.24 -2.99
N VAL A 29 -10.54 9.99 -4.29
CA VAL A 29 -9.94 10.80 -5.38
C VAL A 29 -10.35 12.28 -5.25
N ASP A 30 -11.60 12.54 -4.85
CA ASP A 30 -12.09 13.90 -4.53
C ASP A 30 -11.56 14.46 -3.19
N GLN A 31 -11.06 13.62 -2.26
CA GLN A 31 -10.43 14.11 -1.01
C GLN A 31 -9.01 14.62 -1.25
N LEU A 32 -8.37 14.18 -2.33
CA LEU A 32 -7.10 14.69 -2.83
C LEU A 32 -7.27 16.00 -3.65
N ALA A 33 -8.40 16.71 -3.51
CA ALA A 33 -8.77 17.85 -4.36
C ALA A 33 -7.85 19.09 -4.28
N ASP A 34 -6.99 19.20 -3.27
CA ASP A 34 -5.98 20.27 -3.19
C ASP A 34 -4.74 19.98 -4.07
N ILE A 35 -4.70 18.81 -4.73
CA ILE A 35 -3.62 18.33 -5.57
C ILE A 35 -3.94 18.59 -7.05
N PRO A 36 -2.95 18.94 -7.90
CA PRO A 36 -3.20 19.19 -9.31
C PRO A 36 -3.94 18.04 -10.01
N GLU A 37 -4.92 18.35 -10.86
CA GLU A 37 -5.76 17.35 -11.55
C GLU A 37 -4.96 16.34 -12.39
N ALA A 38 -3.76 16.71 -12.84
CA ALA A 38 -2.82 15.79 -13.50
C ALA A 38 -2.32 14.68 -12.56
N VAL A 39 -1.93 15.03 -11.33
CA VAL A 39 -1.47 14.07 -10.31
C VAL A 39 -2.62 13.15 -9.90
N VAL A 40 -3.84 13.68 -9.82
CA VAL A 40 -5.05 12.89 -9.54
C VAL A 40 -5.31 11.85 -10.65
N ALA A 41 -5.11 12.22 -11.91
CA ALA A 41 -5.25 11.30 -13.04
C ALA A 41 -4.17 10.21 -13.04
N ASP A 42 -2.92 10.59 -12.78
CA ASP A 42 -1.78 9.67 -12.69
C ASP A 42 -1.97 8.68 -11.53
N LEU A 43 -2.50 9.15 -10.40
CA LEU A 43 -2.84 8.33 -9.25
C LEU A 43 -3.96 7.31 -9.56
N ALA A 44 -5.00 7.75 -10.26
CA ALA A 44 -6.10 6.87 -10.66
C ALA A 44 -5.62 5.77 -11.63
N GLU A 45 -4.76 6.13 -12.60
CA GLU A 45 -4.13 5.14 -13.48
C GLU A 45 -3.24 4.17 -12.70
N PHE A 46 -2.44 4.69 -11.75
CA PHE A 46 -1.60 3.87 -10.91
C PHE A 46 -2.42 2.89 -10.06
N ASP A 47 -3.50 3.36 -9.42
CA ASP A 47 -4.41 2.54 -8.63
C ASP A 47 -5.02 1.40 -9.46
N ASP A 48 -5.57 1.72 -10.63
CA ASP A 48 -6.15 0.72 -11.54
C ASP A 48 -5.13 -0.38 -11.90
N ARG A 49 -3.87 0.01 -12.12
CA ARG A 49 -2.79 -0.93 -12.46
C ARG A 49 -2.39 -1.81 -11.28
N ILE A 50 -2.22 -1.27 -10.08
CA ILE A 50 -1.79 -2.07 -8.92
C ILE A 50 -2.93 -2.93 -8.36
N THR A 51 -4.17 -2.44 -8.39
CA THR A 51 -5.34 -3.21 -7.96
C THR A 51 -5.59 -4.41 -8.89
N ALA A 52 -5.36 -4.26 -10.20
CA ALA A 52 -5.37 -5.38 -11.15
C ALA A 52 -4.35 -6.48 -10.81
N ARG A 53 -3.26 -6.13 -10.12
CA ARG A 53 -2.21 -7.07 -9.65
C ARG A 53 -2.50 -7.67 -8.27
N GLY A 54 -3.58 -7.25 -7.61
CA GLY A 54 -4.03 -7.79 -6.33
C GLY A 54 -3.62 -6.98 -5.10
N TRP A 55 -3.17 -5.73 -5.29
CA TRP A 55 -3.02 -4.77 -4.20
C TRP A 55 -4.38 -4.27 -3.73
N THR A 56 -4.49 -3.97 -2.44
CA THR A 56 -5.71 -3.44 -1.83
C THR A 56 -5.42 -2.07 -1.25
N PHE A 57 -6.25 -1.09 -1.58
CA PHE A 57 -6.17 0.24 -1.03
C PHE A 57 -6.50 0.24 0.47
N ASP A 58 -5.72 0.96 1.25
CA ASP A 58 -5.83 1.08 2.70
C ASP A 58 -6.46 2.42 3.08
N GLU A 59 -7.80 2.49 3.08
CA GLU A 59 -8.54 3.69 3.49
C GLU A 59 -8.25 4.10 4.95
N GLU A 60 -7.80 3.18 5.81
CA GLU A 60 -7.50 3.51 7.21
C GLU A 60 -6.17 4.25 7.35
N GLN A 61 -5.21 3.97 6.46
CA GLN A 61 -3.88 4.57 6.45
C GLN A 61 -3.73 5.69 5.42
N SER A 62 -4.61 5.74 4.42
CA SER A 62 -4.63 6.78 3.40
C SER A 62 -5.32 8.04 3.90
N ASN A 63 -4.83 9.19 3.49
CA ASN A 63 -5.37 10.52 3.81
C ASN A 63 -5.12 11.47 2.63
N ASP A 64 -5.40 12.76 2.84
CA ASP A 64 -5.25 13.80 1.80
C ASP A 64 -3.79 13.97 1.33
N ASP A 65 -2.80 13.56 2.13
CA ASP A 65 -1.38 13.67 1.79
C ASP A 65 -0.80 12.35 1.21
N TYR A 66 -1.37 11.21 1.60
CA TYR A 66 -0.82 9.88 1.34
C TYR A 66 -1.88 8.89 0.84
N ALA A 67 -1.58 8.23 -0.27
CA ALA A 67 -2.32 7.08 -0.73
C ALA A 67 -1.55 5.79 -0.38
N VAL A 68 -2.19 4.86 0.33
CA VAL A 68 -1.53 3.66 0.87
C VAL A 68 -2.21 2.41 0.35
N TRP A 69 -1.43 1.44 -0.09
CA TRP A 69 -1.90 0.10 -0.48
C TRP A 69 -1.16 -0.99 0.29
N PHE A 70 -1.80 -2.14 0.46
CA PHE A 70 -1.18 -3.33 1.02
C PHE A 70 -1.34 -4.56 0.13
N TYR A 71 -0.33 -5.42 0.13
CA TYR A 71 -0.35 -6.67 -0.61
C TYR A 71 -0.67 -7.85 0.31
N GLU A 72 -1.96 -8.19 0.45
CA GLU A 72 -2.44 -9.26 1.35
C GLU A 72 -1.65 -10.59 1.26
N PRO A 73 -1.22 -11.07 0.08
CA PRO A 73 -0.46 -12.31 -0.05
C PRO A 73 0.92 -12.31 0.63
N SER A 74 1.48 -11.13 0.95
CA SER A 74 2.74 -11.00 1.70
C SER A 74 2.56 -11.09 3.22
N GLY A 75 1.31 -11.12 3.72
CA GLY A 75 1.02 -11.00 5.14
C GLY A 75 1.70 -12.06 6.02
N ALA A 76 2.39 -11.62 7.07
CA ALA A 76 3.09 -12.50 8.00
C ALA A 76 2.96 -12.03 9.47
N PRO A 77 2.96 -12.95 10.45
CA PRO A 77 2.97 -12.60 11.87
C PRO A 77 4.38 -12.16 12.30
N VAL A 78 4.62 -10.85 12.28
CA VAL A 78 5.90 -10.25 12.68
C VAL A 78 5.81 -9.64 14.09
N GLN A 79 6.93 -9.59 14.80
CA GLN A 79 7.00 -8.94 16.13
C GLN A 79 7.26 -7.44 16.00
N ASP A 80 8.11 -7.05 15.05
CA ASP A 80 8.48 -5.68 14.73
C ASP A 80 8.30 -5.42 13.22
N GLY A 81 8.01 -4.17 12.85
CA GLY A 81 7.76 -3.76 11.46
C GLY A 81 6.31 -3.93 10.99
N LEU A 82 6.08 -3.82 9.67
CA LEU A 82 4.74 -3.97 9.09
C LEU A 82 4.34 -5.44 8.95
N PRO A 83 3.08 -5.81 9.25
CA PRO A 83 2.60 -7.19 9.11
C PRO A 83 2.34 -7.61 7.65
N VAL A 84 2.51 -6.70 6.70
CA VAL A 84 2.26 -6.87 5.26
C VAL A 84 3.16 -5.89 4.50
N THR A 85 3.50 -6.21 3.26
CA THR A 85 4.16 -5.26 2.36
C THR A 85 3.17 -4.16 1.98
N SER A 86 3.61 -2.91 2.06
CA SER A 86 2.79 -1.72 1.80
C SER A 86 3.47 -0.75 0.83
N LEU A 87 2.66 -0.13 -0.03
CA LEU A 87 3.03 1.01 -0.88
C LEU A 87 2.46 2.28 -0.27
N TRP A 88 3.24 3.34 -0.30
CA TRP A 88 2.89 4.65 0.22
C TRP A 88 3.26 5.66 -0.85
N LEU A 89 2.27 6.26 -1.48
CA LEU A 89 2.46 7.32 -2.46
C LEU A 89 2.20 8.64 -1.76
N ASP A 90 3.17 9.54 -1.84
CA ASP A 90 3.07 10.89 -1.28
C ASP A 90 2.44 11.80 -2.33
N ALA A 91 1.14 12.05 -2.18
CA ALA A 91 0.40 12.84 -3.14
C ALA A 91 0.75 14.34 -3.06
N ALA A 92 1.25 14.78 -1.89
CA ALA A 92 1.77 16.14 -1.70
C ALA A 92 3.11 16.38 -2.41
N GLU A 93 3.92 15.34 -2.65
CA GLU A 93 5.15 15.39 -3.47
C GLU A 93 4.86 15.04 -4.94
N ASP A 94 3.83 15.68 -5.52
CA ASP A 94 3.34 15.47 -6.90
C ASP A 94 2.98 14.00 -7.24
N GLY A 95 2.89 13.13 -6.23
CA GLY A 95 2.72 11.70 -6.45
C GLY A 95 3.85 11.09 -7.28
N GLU A 96 5.05 11.66 -7.32
CA GLU A 96 6.10 11.14 -8.23
C GLU A 96 6.75 9.87 -7.67
N ILE A 97 6.88 9.81 -6.34
CA ILE A 97 7.63 8.78 -5.61
C ILE A 97 6.68 7.86 -4.83
N VAL A 98 6.85 6.56 -5.05
CA VAL A 98 6.21 5.49 -4.30
C VAL A 98 7.20 4.89 -3.31
N ARG A 99 6.87 4.99 -2.02
CA ARG A 99 7.61 4.39 -0.91
C ARG A 99 7.09 2.97 -0.65
N VAL A 100 7.97 1.99 -0.71
CA VAL A 100 7.68 0.57 -0.46
C VAL A 100 8.25 0.19 0.89
N VAL A 101 7.44 -0.47 1.72
CA VAL A 101 7.87 -1.06 2.98
C VAL A 101 7.54 -2.54 2.98
N PHE A 102 8.56 -3.38 3.13
CA PHE A 102 8.41 -4.83 3.14
C PHE A 102 7.86 -5.37 4.45
N VAL A 103 7.13 -6.49 4.37
CA VAL A 103 6.65 -7.21 5.55
C VAL A 103 7.80 -7.55 6.52
N GLY A 104 7.64 -7.16 7.79
CA GLY A 104 8.62 -7.33 8.87
C GLY A 104 9.84 -6.43 8.77
N SER A 105 9.86 -5.48 7.85
CA SER A 105 10.89 -4.45 7.75
C SER A 105 10.37 -3.10 8.22
N VAL A 106 11.31 -2.21 8.55
CA VAL A 106 11.11 -0.77 8.76
C VAL A 106 11.83 0.07 7.71
N GLU A 107 12.55 -0.59 6.80
CA GLU A 107 13.23 0.05 5.70
C GLU A 107 12.22 0.50 4.65
N ARG A 108 12.49 1.68 4.09
CA ARG A 108 11.69 2.31 3.05
C ARG A 108 12.53 2.33 1.78
N TYR A 109 11.96 1.84 0.70
CA TYR A 109 12.52 1.92 -0.63
C TYR A 109 11.71 2.92 -1.43
N GLU A 110 12.36 3.82 -2.13
CA GLU A 110 11.71 4.84 -2.94
C GLU A 110 11.87 4.48 -4.41
N PHE A 111 10.78 4.54 -5.16
CA PHE A 111 10.74 4.27 -6.59
C PHE A 111 9.89 5.32 -7.27
N THR A 112 10.26 5.66 -8.49
CA THR A 112 9.33 6.34 -9.41
C THR A 112 8.25 5.37 -9.89
N HIS A 113 7.16 5.93 -10.42
CA HIS A 113 6.08 5.16 -11.05
C HIS A 113 6.60 4.23 -12.14
N GLU A 114 7.51 4.74 -12.97
CA GLU A 114 8.12 3.99 -14.07
C GLU A 114 8.95 2.81 -13.54
N GLU A 115 9.86 3.05 -12.59
CA GLU A 115 10.71 1.99 -12.01
C GLU A 115 9.89 0.91 -11.32
N LEU A 116 8.84 1.31 -10.60
CA LEU A 116 7.96 0.38 -9.92
C LEU A 116 7.27 -0.56 -10.94
N LEU A 117 6.78 0.03 -12.02
CA LEU A 117 5.99 -0.65 -13.05
C LEU A 117 6.85 -1.41 -14.08
N ASP A 118 8.13 -1.05 -14.27
CA ASP A 118 9.06 -1.69 -15.22
C ASP A 118 9.59 -3.05 -14.73
N GLY A 119 9.41 -3.37 -13.44
CA GLY A 119 9.72 -4.71 -12.93
C GLY A 119 9.95 -4.79 -11.42
N ALA A 120 10.13 -3.67 -10.71
CA ALA A 120 10.31 -3.71 -9.27
C ALA A 120 9.07 -4.29 -8.56
N LEU A 121 7.85 -4.08 -9.07
CA LEU A 121 6.64 -4.72 -8.54
C LEU A 121 6.73 -6.25 -8.51
N ASP A 122 7.31 -6.91 -9.52
CA ASP A 122 7.42 -8.38 -9.54
C ASP A 122 8.32 -8.88 -8.40
N VAL A 123 9.41 -8.15 -8.14
CA VAL A 123 10.33 -8.43 -7.04
C VAL A 123 9.65 -8.18 -5.69
N ILE A 124 8.90 -7.07 -5.58
CA ILE A 124 8.19 -6.68 -4.36
C ILE A 124 7.10 -7.70 -4.02
N GLU A 125 6.29 -8.08 -5.00
CA GLU A 125 5.20 -9.05 -4.89
C GLU A 125 5.72 -10.47 -4.65
N GLY A 126 6.97 -10.77 -5.03
CA GLY A 126 7.66 -12.03 -4.75
C GLY A 126 8.23 -12.14 -3.33
N TYR A 127 8.50 -11.02 -2.66
CA TYR A 127 9.13 -11.01 -1.34
C TYR A 127 8.20 -11.61 -0.26
N ARG A 128 8.77 -12.43 0.62
CA ARG A 128 8.08 -12.98 1.79
C ARG A 128 8.94 -12.82 3.03
N HIS A 129 8.29 -12.62 4.17
CA HIS A 129 8.94 -12.48 5.47
C HIS A 129 9.93 -13.64 5.73
N GLY A 130 11.16 -13.29 6.11
CA GLY A 130 12.25 -14.24 6.34
C GLY A 130 13.15 -14.50 5.13
N ALA A 131 12.78 -14.00 3.95
CA ALA A 131 13.70 -13.90 2.82
C ALA A 131 14.64 -12.70 3.00
N GLU A 132 15.79 -12.74 2.33
CA GLU A 132 16.72 -11.61 2.26
C GLU A 132 16.04 -10.43 1.56
N LEU A 133 16.25 -9.22 2.09
CA LEU A 133 15.66 -8.02 1.51
C LEU A 133 16.20 -7.80 0.08
N PRO A 134 15.33 -7.55 -0.90
CA PRO A 134 15.78 -7.27 -2.25
C PRO A 134 16.59 -5.97 -2.27
N THR A 135 17.66 -5.94 -3.06
CA THR A 135 18.44 -4.73 -3.30
C THR A 135 18.02 -4.16 -4.65
N PHE A 136 17.65 -2.89 -4.64
CA PHE A 136 17.37 -2.09 -5.84
C PHE A 136 18.49 -1.06 -5.95
N GLY A 137 19.01 -0.82 -7.16
CA GLY A 137 20.19 0.01 -7.38
C GLY A 137 20.16 0.71 -8.71
#